data_AF-A0A0L6UDN9-F1
#
_entry.id   AF-A0A0L6UDN9-F1
#
_cell.length_a   1.000
_cell.length_b   1.000
_cell.length_c   1.000
_cell.angle_alpha   90.00
_cell.angle_beta   90.00
_cell.angle_gamma   90.00
#
_symmetry.space_group_name_H-M   'P 1'
#
loop_
_entity.id
_entity.type
_entity.pdbx_description
1 polymer ?
#
loop_
_entity_poly.entity_id
_entity_poly.type
_entity_poly.pdbx_seq_one_letter_code
_entity_poly.pdbx_strand_id
1 'polypeptide(L)'
;KALSSTDKDKWSKAVDNELDSIKGHEVWEDIHSFVFFHIDDLIVAGKVNIFEDLFLLCFPNSSAHDPDTLLGMDLHHTKDSVALLQPKLIQKGLELLGMEDCKPVQTPLSPGISLIAASQEEKEAFQKLKINYRSHTGLLNFLACRTRPDLSPAVSILSSFN
;
A
#
# COMPACT_ATOMS: atom_id res chain seq x y z
N LYS A 1 -13.36 -4.25 -29.70
CA LYS A 1 -14.66 -3.95 -30.34
C LYS A 1 -15.36 -2.97 -29.43
N ALA A 2 -15.37 -1.68 -29.77
CA ALA A 2 -15.94 -0.65 -28.90
C ALA A 2 -17.46 -0.88 -28.76
N LEU A 3 -17.96 -0.87 -27.52
CA LEU A 3 -19.40 -0.92 -27.23
C LEU A 3 -20.09 0.25 -27.93
N SER A 4 -21.19 -0.05 -28.63
CA SER A 4 -21.97 0.97 -29.33
C SER A 4 -22.56 1.96 -28.32
N SER A 5 -22.80 3.22 -28.71
CA SER A 5 -23.29 4.25 -27.77
C SER A 5 -24.62 3.86 -27.11
N THR A 6 -25.42 3.04 -27.78
CA THR A 6 -26.67 2.44 -27.28
C THR A 6 -26.47 1.51 -26.10
N ASP A 7 -25.34 0.80 -26.02
CA ASP A 7 -25.03 -0.07 -24.90
C ASP A 7 -24.58 0.76 -23.70
N LYS A 8 -23.80 1.83 -23.92
CA LYS A 8 -23.35 2.74 -22.86
C LYS A 8 -24.53 3.40 -22.12
N ASP A 9 -25.56 3.83 -22.85
CA ASP A 9 -26.76 4.42 -22.23
C ASP A 9 -27.60 3.38 -21.48
N LYS A 10 -27.61 2.12 -21.95
CA LYS A 10 -28.24 1.02 -21.21
C LYS A 10 -27.48 0.69 -19.93
N TRP A 11 -26.15 0.66 -19.98
CA TRP A 11 -25.29 0.46 -18.81
C TRP A 11 -25.45 1.59 -17.80
N SER A 12 -25.44 2.85 -18.25
CA SER A 12 -25.68 4.00 -17.36
C SER A 12 -27.05 3.89 -16.70
N LYS A 13 -28.11 3.63 -17.46
CA LYS A 13 -29.47 3.47 -16.90
C LYS A 13 -29.60 2.27 -15.96
N ALA A 14 -28.88 1.17 -16.20
CA ALA A 14 -28.89 0.02 -15.31
C ALA A 14 -28.19 0.33 -13.99
N VAL A 15 -27.03 1.01 -14.05
CA VAL A 15 -26.29 1.47 -12.88
C VAL A 15 -27.07 2.52 -12.10
N ASP A 16 -27.71 3.47 -12.78
CA ASP A 16 -28.53 4.52 -12.17
C ASP A 16 -29.78 3.93 -11.49
N ASN A 17 -30.45 2.96 -12.13
CA ASN A 17 -31.58 2.25 -11.54
C ASN A 17 -31.18 1.39 -10.34
N GLU A 18 -30.03 0.73 -10.37
CA GLU A 18 -29.49 0.02 -9.20
C GLU A 18 -29.15 1.01 -8.08
N LEU A 19 -28.48 2.13 -8.40
CA LEU A 19 -28.15 3.16 -7.41
C LEU A 19 -29.40 3.74 -6.78
N ASP A 20 -30.45 4.00 -7.55
CA ASP A 20 -31.70 4.55 -7.05
C ASP A 20 -32.51 3.50 -6.28
N SER A 21 -32.44 2.22 -6.65
CA SER A 21 -32.99 1.13 -5.85
C SER A 21 -32.26 0.95 -4.51
N ILE A 22 -30.94 1.19 -4.49
CA ILE A 22 -30.09 1.17 -3.29
C ILE A 22 -30.32 2.43 -2.43
N LYS A 23 -30.66 3.57 -3.05
CA LYS A 23 -31.05 4.81 -2.35
C LYS A 23 -32.45 4.76 -1.76
N GLY A 24 -33.38 4.07 -2.42
CA GLY A 24 -34.79 3.99 -2.03
C GLY A 24 -35.07 3.00 -0.90
N HIS A 25 -34.25 1.97 -0.73
CA HIS A 25 -34.19 1.25 0.53
C HIS A 25 -33.37 2.10 1.52
N GLU A 26 -33.81 2.23 2.77
CA GLU A 26 -33.09 2.84 3.89
C GLU A 26 -31.81 2.05 4.29
N VAL A 27 -31.04 1.52 3.32
CA VAL A 27 -29.80 0.75 3.54
C VAL A 27 -28.64 1.65 4.00
N TRP A 28 -28.80 2.97 3.93
CA TRP A 28 -27.75 3.91 4.31
C TRP A 28 -27.51 3.97 5.83
N GLU A 29 -28.42 3.44 6.65
CA GLU A 29 -28.20 3.36 8.10
C GLU A 29 -27.30 2.17 8.51
N ASP A 30 -27.01 1.20 7.61
CA ASP A 30 -26.33 -0.06 7.94
C ASP A 30 -25.20 -0.46 6.96
N ILE A 31 -24.50 0.51 6.36
CA ILE A 31 -23.36 0.25 5.47
C ILE A 31 -22.14 -0.16 6.31
N HIS A 32 -22.08 -1.42 6.70
CA HIS A 32 -20.90 -2.04 7.32
C HIS A 32 -20.05 -2.80 6.30
N SER A 33 -19.90 -2.30 5.08
CA SER A 33 -19.01 -2.91 4.08
C SER A 33 -18.22 -1.85 3.32
N PHE A 34 -16.91 -1.98 3.32
CA PHE A 34 -15.97 -1.18 2.53
C PHE A 34 -15.45 -2.03 1.38
N VAL A 35 -15.43 -1.44 0.19
CA VAL A 35 -14.91 -2.10 -1.01
C VAL A 35 -13.75 -1.25 -1.54
N PHE A 36 -12.58 -1.88 -1.66
CA PHE A 36 -11.38 -1.30 -2.25
C PHE A 36 -11.11 -1.99 -3.58
N PHE A 37 -10.94 -1.20 -4.63
CA PHE A 37 -10.69 -1.70 -5.98
C PHE A 37 -9.32 -1.27 -6.47
N HIS A 38 -8.52 -2.21 -6.95
CA HIS A 38 -7.23 -1.94 -7.57
C HIS A 38 -6.97 -2.85 -8.77
N ILE A 39 -7.13 -2.30 -9.97
CA ILE A 39 -6.91 -2.99 -11.26
C ILE A 39 -7.71 -4.30 -11.32
N ASP A 40 -7.05 -5.44 -11.09
CA ASP A 40 -7.65 -6.78 -11.16
C ASP A 40 -8.11 -7.29 -9.78
N ASP A 41 -7.72 -6.59 -8.70
CA ASP A 41 -8.01 -6.99 -7.33
C ASP A 41 -9.18 -6.19 -6.73
N LEU A 42 -10.05 -6.92 -6.03
CA LEU A 42 -11.15 -6.37 -5.25
C LEU A 42 -11.03 -6.85 -3.80
N ILE A 43 -10.90 -5.92 -2.85
CA ILE A 43 -10.88 -6.23 -1.41
C ILE A 43 -12.15 -5.72 -0.77
N VAL A 44 -12.76 -6.58 0.04
CA VAL A 44 -14.00 -6.31 0.73
C VAL A 44 -13.76 -6.47 2.23
N ALA A 45 -14.16 -5.49 3.02
CA ALA A 45 -14.11 -5.55 4.48
C ALA A 45 -15.51 -5.28 5.03
N GLY A 46 -16.01 -6.12 5.94
CA GLY A 46 -17.35 -5.96 6.51
C GLY A 46 -18.22 -7.20 6.37
N LYS A 47 -19.40 -7.06 5.76
CA LYS A 47 -20.31 -8.18 5.46
C LYS A 47 -19.80 -8.98 4.24
N VAL A 48 -18.60 -9.55 4.34
CA VAL A 48 -17.87 -10.21 3.22
C VAL A 48 -18.70 -11.34 2.61
N ASN A 49 -19.25 -12.25 3.42
CA ASN A 49 -20.04 -13.39 2.93
C ASN A 49 -21.24 -12.97 2.05
N ILE A 50 -21.98 -11.95 2.47
CA ILE A 50 -23.14 -11.45 1.70
C ILE A 50 -22.69 -10.85 0.38
N PHE A 51 -21.60 -10.08 0.40
CA PHE A 51 -21.05 -9.50 -0.80
C PHE A 51 -20.52 -10.57 -1.75
N GLU A 52 -19.81 -11.57 -1.24
CA GLU A 52 -19.28 -12.70 -2.00
C GLU A 52 -20.41 -13.46 -2.72
N ASP A 53 -21.48 -13.81 -2.00
CA ASP A 53 -22.64 -14.51 -2.59
C ASP A 53 -23.28 -13.71 -3.75
N LEU A 54 -23.49 -12.40 -3.54
CA LEU A 54 -24.05 -11.51 -4.57
C LEU A 54 -23.08 -11.31 -5.74
N PHE A 55 -21.79 -11.17 -5.46
CA PHE A 55 -20.76 -10.94 -6.47
C PHE A 55 -20.58 -12.17 -7.36
N LEU A 56 -20.52 -13.38 -6.77
CA LEU A 56 -20.41 -14.63 -7.53
C LEU A 56 -21.69 -14.95 -8.31
N LEU A 57 -22.86 -14.49 -7.85
CA LEU A 57 -24.11 -14.58 -8.62
C LEU A 57 -24.04 -13.75 -9.92
N CYS A 58 -23.51 -12.53 -9.84
CA CYS A 58 -23.34 -11.65 -11.00
C CYS A 58 -22.15 -12.06 -11.89
N PHE A 59 -21.09 -12.61 -11.30
CA PHE A 59 -19.84 -12.98 -11.95
C PHE A 59 -19.42 -14.42 -11.60
N PRO A 60 -20.02 -15.45 -12.22
CA PRO A 60 -19.85 -16.86 -11.81
C PRO A 60 -18.44 -17.44 -12.02
N ASN A 61 -17.62 -16.79 -12.84
CA ASN A 61 -16.24 -17.22 -13.13
C ASN A 61 -15.19 -16.49 -12.27
N SER A 62 -15.62 -15.67 -11.32
CA SER A 62 -14.73 -15.00 -10.37
C SER A 62 -14.30 -15.95 -9.26
N SER A 63 -13.16 -15.66 -8.62
CA SER A 63 -12.69 -16.37 -7.43
C SER A 63 -12.56 -15.41 -6.26
N ALA A 64 -13.18 -15.74 -5.13
CA ALA A 64 -12.96 -15.08 -3.86
C ALA A 64 -12.05 -15.95 -2.98
N HIS A 65 -11.14 -15.31 -2.26
CA HIS A 65 -10.26 -15.96 -1.29
C HIS A 65 -9.81 -14.91 -0.27
N ASP A 66 -9.37 -15.37 0.90
CA ASP A 66 -8.73 -14.50 1.87
C ASP A 66 -7.41 -13.97 1.28
N PRO A 67 -7.18 -12.65 1.25
CA PRO A 67 -6.00 -12.09 0.61
C PRO A 67 -4.75 -12.29 1.48
N ASP A 68 -3.72 -12.92 0.92
CA ASP A 68 -2.41 -13.01 1.56
C ASP A 68 -1.53 -11.77 1.30
N THR A 69 -1.88 -10.97 0.28
CA THR A 69 -1.14 -9.75 -0.07
C THR A 69 -2.05 -8.62 -0.50
N LEU A 70 -1.58 -7.39 -0.32
CA LEU A 70 -2.22 -6.17 -0.82
C LEU A 70 -1.16 -5.25 -1.44
N LEU A 71 -1.25 -5.00 -2.75
CA LEU A 71 -0.30 -4.14 -3.48
C LEU A 71 1.17 -4.56 -3.28
N GLY A 72 1.41 -5.88 -3.22
CA GLY A 72 2.74 -6.45 -2.96
C GLY A 72 3.23 -6.34 -1.52
N MET A 73 2.37 -5.98 -0.57
CA MET A 73 2.62 -6.05 0.87
C MET A 73 2.01 -7.34 1.41
N ASP A 74 2.71 -8.02 2.31
CA ASP A 74 2.17 -9.21 2.97
C ASP A 74 1.08 -8.76 3.96
N LEU A 75 -0.07 -9.43 3.92
CA LEU A 75 -1.20 -9.14 4.79
C LEU A 75 -1.23 -10.17 5.93
N HIS A 76 -1.27 -9.67 7.17
CA HIS A 76 -1.34 -10.50 8.36
C HIS A 76 -2.63 -10.19 9.11
N HIS A 77 -3.59 -11.09 9.01
CA HIS A 77 -4.87 -10.99 9.69
C HIS A 77 -4.81 -11.70 11.05
N THR A 78 -5.26 -11.01 12.09
CA THR A 78 -5.51 -11.56 13.42
C THR A 78 -6.98 -11.36 13.76
N LYS A 79 -7.47 -11.97 14.85
CA LYS A 79 -8.89 -11.79 15.24
C LYS A 79 -9.28 -10.33 15.48
N ASP A 80 -8.32 -9.51 15.92
CA ASP A 80 -8.58 -8.15 16.39
C ASP A 80 -7.96 -7.06 15.49
N SER A 81 -7.10 -7.43 14.53
CA SER A 81 -6.36 -6.47 13.72
C SER A 81 -5.87 -7.03 12.39
N VAL A 82 -5.67 -6.12 11.45
CA VAL A 82 -5.01 -6.38 10.16
C VAL A 82 -3.69 -5.62 10.12
N ALA A 83 -2.60 -6.32 9.86
CA ALA A 83 -1.27 -5.73 9.71
C ALA A 83 -0.79 -5.86 8.26
N LEU A 84 -0.10 -4.82 7.77
CA LEU A 84 0.60 -4.84 6.49
C LEU A 84 2.10 -4.90 6.75
N LEU A 85 2.78 -5.83 6.09
CA LEU A 85 4.19 -6.12 6.29
C LEU A 85 4.95 -6.11 4.96
N GLN A 86 6.23 -5.73 5.01
CA GLN A 86 7.12 -5.72 3.85
C GLN A 86 8.51 -6.34 4.17
N PRO A 87 8.58 -7.54 4.77
CA PRO A 87 9.85 -8.12 5.23
C PRO A 87 10.83 -8.34 4.08
N LYS A 88 10.33 -8.80 2.93
CA LYS A 88 11.13 -9.01 1.71
C LYS A 88 11.79 -7.73 1.21
N LEU A 89 11.09 -6.60 1.29
CA LEU A 89 11.64 -5.31 0.87
C LEU A 89 12.69 -4.78 1.83
N ILE A 90 12.46 -4.93 3.15
CA ILE A 90 13.42 -4.55 4.18
C ILE A 90 14.70 -5.37 4.02
N GLN A 91 14.58 -6.69 3.89
CA GLN A 91 15.72 -7.59 3.68
C GLN A 91 16.51 -7.20 2.42
N LYS A 92 15.83 -7.01 1.28
CA LYS A 92 16.48 -6.56 0.05
C LYS A 92 17.22 -5.22 0.23
N GLY A 93 16.66 -4.30 1.01
CA GLY A 93 17.31 -3.03 1.34
C GLY A 93 18.60 -3.21 2.16
N LEU A 94 18.61 -4.14 3.11
CA LEU A 94 19.79 -4.48 3.91
C LEU A 94 20.87 -5.15 3.06
N GLU A 95 20.49 -6.10 2.19
CA GLU A 95 21.40 -6.77 1.24
C GLU A 95 22.07 -5.76 0.31
N LEU A 96 21.32 -4.80 -0.25
CA LEU A 96 21.85 -3.76 -1.14
C LEU A 96 22.87 -2.83 -0.46
N LEU A 97 22.78 -2.66 0.87
CA LEU A 97 23.70 -1.87 1.66
C LEU A 97 24.82 -2.70 2.31
N GLY A 98 24.78 -4.04 2.20
CA GLY A 98 25.68 -4.93 2.94
C GLY A 98 25.50 -4.83 4.46
N MET A 99 24.26 -4.64 4.92
CA MET A 99 23.89 -4.40 6.33
C MET A 99 23.07 -5.54 6.94
N GLU A 100 23.19 -6.77 6.41
CA GLU A 100 22.42 -7.93 6.88
C GLU A 100 22.68 -8.25 8.37
N ASP A 101 23.91 -8.03 8.84
CA ASP A 101 24.31 -8.26 10.23
C ASP A 101 24.07 -7.04 11.16
N CYS A 102 23.34 -6.02 10.70
CA CYS A 102 23.10 -4.82 11.51
C CYS A 102 22.22 -5.13 12.73
N LYS A 103 22.51 -4.49 13.87
CA LYS A 103 21.71 -4.64 15.09
C LYS A 103 20.45 -3.76 15.00
N PRO A 104 19.29 -4.26 15.45
CA PRO A 104 18.08 -3.45 15.50
C PRO A 104 18.25 -2.29 16.48
N VAL A 105 17.73 -1.14 16.11
CA VAL A 105 17.69 0.07 16.95
C VAL A 105 16.23 0.48 17.16
N GLN A 106 15.91 0.96 18.36
CA GLN A 106 14.55 1.44 18.66
C GLN A 106 14.26 2.80 18.04
N THR A 107 15.29 3.63 17.85
CA THR A 107 15.15 4.98 17.32
C THR A 107 15.81 5.03 15.95
N PRO A 108 15.06 5.26 14.85
CA PRO A 108 15.61 5.26 13.49
C PRO A 108 16.70 6.31 13.26
N LEU A 109 16.63 7.41 14.01
CA LEU A 109 17.62 8.48 13.99
C LEU A 109 17.84 8.95 15.43
N SER A 110 19.10 9.21 15.79
CA SER A 110 19.43 9.69 17.14
C SER A 110 18.80 11.06 17.39
N PRO A 111 18.15 11.28 18.55
CA PRO A 111 17.56 12.58 18.87
C PRO A 111 18.66 13.65 19.00
N GLY A 112 18.35 14.87 18.56
CA GLY A 112 19.29 15.99 18.63
C GLY A 112 20.42 15.96 17.58
N ILE A 113 20.37 15.04 16.61
CA ILE A 113 21.34 15.04 15.51
C ILE A 113 21.11 16.26 14.60
N SER A 114 22.19 16.96 14.28
CA SER A 114 22.20 18.05 13.31
C SER A 114 22.98 17.58 12.08
N LEU A 115 22.29 17.23 11.01
CA LEU A 115 22.94 16.91 9.74
C LEU A 115 23.37 18.21 9.06
N ILE A 116 24.61 18.24 8.56
CA ILE A 116 25.17 19.34 7.79
C ILE A 116 25.51 18.87 6.38
N ALA A 117 25.67 19.80 5.45
CA ALA A 117 26.08 19.47 4.09
C ALA A 117 27.48 18.83 4.09
N ALA A 118 27.62 17.73 3.36
CA ALA A 118 28.88 17.00 3.25
C ALA A 118 29.98 17.85 2.58
N SER A 119 31.21 17.71 3.08
CA SER A 119 32.41 18.28 2.46
C SER A 119 32.68 17.65 1.09
N GLN A 120 33.56 18.27 0.30
CA GLN A 120 33.97 17.71 -0.99
C GLN A 120 34.68 16.35 -0.80
N GLU A 121 35.52 16.21 0.23
CA GLU A 121 36.21 14.95 0.53
C GLU A 121 35.23 13.84 0.95
N GLU A 122 34.20 14.17 1.73
CA GLU A 122 33.17 13.23 2.15
C GLU A 122 32.33 12.74 0.96
N LYS A 123 31.98 13.64 0.03
CA LYS A 123 31.28 13.29 -1.22
C LYS A 123 32.12 12.35 -2.08
N GLU A 124 33.42 12.61 -2.22
CA GLU A 124 34.33 11.76 -2.98
C GLU A 124 34.52 10.39 -2.31
N ALA A 125 34.62 10.34 -0.98
CA ALA A 125 34.65 9.10 -0.22
C ALA A 125 33.35 8.29 -0.41
N PHE A 126 32.19 8.94 -0.35
CA PHE A 126 30.90 8.31 -0.56
C PHE A 126 30.74 7.76 -2.00
N GLN A 127 31.20 8.51 -3.01
CA GLN A 127 31.18 8.05 -4.40
C GLN A 127 31.97 6.76 -4.61
N LYS A 128 33.08 6.56 -3.87
CA LYS A 128 33.87 5.31 -3.94
C LYS A 128 33.11 4.09 -3.42
N LEU A 129 32.12 4.29 -2.54
CA LEU A 129 31.23 3.23 -2.05
C LEU A 129 30.27 2.73 -3.12
N LYS A 130 30.07 3.50 -4.21
CA LYS A 130 29.12 3.20 -5.30
C LYS A 130 27.67 2.99 -4.82
N ILE A 131 27.31 3.59 -3.69
CA ILE A 131 25.96 3.54 -3.13
C ILE A 131 25.11 4.63 -3.77
N ASN A 132 23.92 4.26 -4.27
CA ASN A 132 22.96 5.23 -4.79
C ASN A 132 22.10 5.80 -3.64
N TYR A 133 22.51 6.94 -3.09
CA TYR A 133 21.79 7.60 -1.97
C TYR A 133 20.29 7.77 -2.26
N ARG A 134 19.93 8.28 -3.44
CA ARG A 134 18.54 8.55 -3.84
C ARG A 134 17.68 7.30 -3.90
N SER A 135 18.24 6.17 -4.34
CA SER A 135 17.52 4.89 -4.35
C SER A 135 17.22 4.41 -2.93
N HIS A 136 18.16 4.56 -1.99
CA HIS A 136 17.98 4.13 -0.61
C HIS A 136 17.03 5.05 0.17
N THR A 137 17.12 6.37 -0.02
CA THR A 137 16.14 7.30 0.54
C THR A 137 14.74 7.06 -0.04
N GLY A 138 14.64 6.71 -1.33
CA GLY A 138 13.39 6.28 -1.95
C GLY A 138 12.80 5.00 -1.35
N LEU A 139 13.62 3.98 -1.09
CA LEU A 139 13.20 2.75 -0.42
C LEU A 139 12.71 3.02 1.00
N LEU A 140 13.46 3.83 1.77
CA LEU A 140 13.05 4.22 3.13
C LEU A 140 11.74 5.02 3.13
N ASN A 141 11.55 5.92 2.16
CA ASN A 141 10.31 6.67 2.00
C ASN A 141 9.11 5.78 1.67
N PHE A 142 9.31 4.78 0.81
CA PHE A 142 8.25 3.83 0.52
C PHE A 142 7.87 3.00 1.76
N LEU A 143 8.86 2.54 2.54
CA LEU A 143 8.60 1.88 3.82
C LEU A 143 7.85 2.80 4.78
N ALA A 144 8.29 4.06 4.91
CA ALA A 144 7.70 5.05 5.81
C ALA A 144 6.21 5.30 5.52
N CYS A 145 5.84 5.44 4.24
CA CYS A 145 4.47 5.71 3.84
C CYS A 145 3.53 4.49 3.93
N ARG A 146 4.07 3.26 4.07
CA ARG A 146 3.28 2.02 3.90
C ARG A 146 3.23 1.16 5.15
N THR A 147 4.38 0.84 5.75
CA THR A 147 4.46 -0.17 6.84
C THR A 147 5.31 0.26 8.03
N ARG A 148 6.13 1.31 7.89
CA ARG A 148 7.08 1.78 8.91
C ARG A 148 6.99 3.29 9.16
N PRO A 149 5.83 3.82 9.58
CA PRO A 149 5.63 5.27 9.76
C PRO A 149 6.62 5.89 10.76
N ASP A 150 7.21 5.11 11.64
CA ASP A 150 8.28 5.51 12.56
C ASP A 150 9.54 6.03 11.85
N LEU A 151 9.78 5.63 10.59
CA LEU A 151 10.90 6.11 9.78
C LEU A 151 10.68 7.53 9.23
N SER A 152 9.44 8.01 9.19
CA SER A 152 9.06 9.26 8.50
C SER A 152 9.90 10.47 8.93
N PRO A 153 10.17 10.70 10.23
CA PRO A 153 11.03 11.82 10.65
C PRO A 153 12.44 11.73 10.09
N ALA A 154 13.05 10.54 10.14
CA ALA A 154 14.40 10.33 9.62
C ALA A 154 14.45 10.52 8.10
N VAL A 155 13.48 9.95 7.38
CA VAL A 155 13.37 10.08 5.92
C VAL A 155 13.16 11.54 5.51
N SER A 156 12.32 12.28 6.23
CA SER A 156 12.09 13.70 5.94
C SER A 156 13.36 14.52 6.02
N ILE A 157 14.20 14.28 7.03
CA ILE A 157 15.49 14.96 7.19
C ILE A 157 16.45 14.51 6.08
N LEU A 158 16.59 13.21 5.82
CA LEU A 158 17.50 12.70 4.80
C LEU A 158 17.13 13.18 3.37
N SER A 159 15.84 13.32 3.10
CA SER A 159 15.34 13.76 1.79
C SER A 159 15.67 15.22 1.47
N SER A 160 15.96 16.07 2.46
CA SER A 160 16.41 17.45 2.19
C SER A 160 17.83 17.54 1.63
N PHE A 161 18.58 16.43 1.65
CA PHE A 161 19.93 16.32 1.12
C PHE A 161 20.00 15.55 -0.21
N ASN A 162 18.85 15.12 -0.76
CA ASN A 162 18.75 14.51 -2.09
C ASN A 162 19.04 15.51 -3.22
#